data_AF-A0A953LTZ0-F1
#
_entry.id   AF-A0A953LTZ0-F1
#
_cell.length_a   1.000
_cell.length_b   1.000
_cell.length_c   1.000
_cell.angle_alpha   90.00
_cell.angle_beta   90.00
_cell.angle_gamma   90.00
#
_symmetry.space_group_name_H-M   'P 1'
#
loop_
_entity.id
_entity.type
_entity.pdbx_description
1 polymer ?
#
loop_
_entity_poly.entity_id
_entity_poly.type
_entity_poly.pdbx_seq_one_letter_code
_entity_poly.pdbx_strand_id
1 'polypeptide(L)' 'MAHHEEHDAVTGTATTGHEWDGIKELNTPLPRWW' A
#
# COMPACT_ATOMS: atom_id res chain seq x y z
N MET A 1 15.14 -3.23 13.60
CA MET A 1 14.35 -4.24 12.85
C MET A 1 13.95 -3.57 11.54
N ALA A 2 14.41 -4.07 10.40
CA ALA A 2 13.95 -3.55 9.11
C ALA A 2 12.50 -4.01 8.92
N HIS A 3 11.54 -3.09 9.03
CA HIS A 3 10.18 -3.36 8.59
C HIS A 3 10.23 -3.47 7.06
N HIS A 4 9.99 -4.67 6.54
CA HIS A 4 9.80 -4.85 5.09
C HIS A 4 8.40 -4.34 4.75
N GLU A 5 8.34 -3.24 3.99
CA GLU A 5 7.09 -2.81 3.37
C GLU A 5 6.66 -3.85 2.34
N GLU A 6 5.40 -4.27 2.40
CA GLU A 6 4.81 -5.14 1.40
C GLU A 6 4.36 -4.28 0.20
N HIS A 7 4.80 -4.64 -1.00
CA HIS A 7 4.44 -3.95 -2.24
C HIS A 7 3.42 -4.76 -3.04
N ASP A 8 2.42 -4.08 -3.58
CA ASP A 8 1.47 -4.69 -4.52
C ASP A 8 2.18 -5.14 -5.80
N ALA A 9 1.82 -6.33 -6.30
CA ALA A 9 2.50 -6.97 -7.42
C ALA A 9 2.21 -6.30 -8.78
N VAL A 10 1.06 -5.64 -8.91
CA VAL A 10 0.63 -5.03 -10.18
C VAL A 10 1.16 -3.61 -10.31
N THR A 11 1.06 -2.82 -9.25
CA THR A 11 1.41 -1.40 -9.23
C THR A 11 2.81 -1.12 -8.67
N GLY A 12 3.39 -2.06 -7.92
CA GLY A 12 4.64 -1.84 -7.18
C GLY A 12 4.51 -0.87 -6.01
N THR A 13 3.29 -0.44 -5.66
CA THR A 13 3.06 0.54 -4.59
C THR A 13 3.08 -0.15 -3.24
N ALA A 14 3.70 0.48 -2.23
CA ALA A 14 3.67 -0.03 -0.87
C ALA A 14 2.23 -0.12 -0.35
N THR A 15 1.92 -1.13 0.43
CA THR A 15 0.64 -1.27 1.13
C THR A 15 0.71 -0.68 2.53
N THR A 16 -0.43 -0.39 3.14
CA THR A 16 -0.49 0.16 4.50
C THR A 16 -0.19 -0.88 5.58
N GLY A 17 -0.05 -2.15 5.22
CA GLY A 17 0.18 -3.27 6.15
C GLY A 17 -1.08 -3.82 6.81
N HIS A 18 -2.27 -3.33 6.45
CA HIS A 18 -3.56 -3.87 6.90
C HIS A 18 -4.24 -4.66 5.78
N GLU A 19 -4.86 -5.79 6.14
CA GLU A 19 -5.61 -6.65 5.23
C GLU A 19 -7.01 -6.91 5.80
N TRP A 20 -8.01 -6.83 4.93
CA TRP A 20 -9.42 -7.05 5.26
C TRP A 20 -10.02 -7.97 4.21
N ASP A 21 -10.36 -9.20 4.58
CA ASP A 21 -10.94 -10.20 3.68
C ASP A 21 -10.16 -10.38 2.35
N GLY A 22 -8.82 -10.33 2.42
CA GLY A 22 -7.94 -10.44 1.25
C GLY A 22 -7.72 -9.14 0.47
N ILE A 23 -8.36 -8.03 0.87
CA ILE A 23 -8.16 -6.71 0.28
C ILE A 23 -7.14 -5.93 1.11
N LYS A 24 -6.14 -5.36 0.43
CA LYS A 24 -5.11 -4.51 1.02
C LYS A 24 -5.19 -3.11 0.45
N GLU A 25 -4.89 -2.12 1.27
CA GLU A 25 -4.89 -0.72 0.88
C GLU A 25 -3.51 -0.29 0.38
N LEU A 26 -3.48 0.43 -0.76
CA LEU A 26 -2.26 1.03 -1.30
C LEU A 26 -1.94 2.35 -0.57
N ASN A 27 -0.68 2.53 -0.23
CA ASN A 27 -0.15 3.74 0.38
C ASN A 27 0.14 4.81 -0.70
N THR A 28 -0.92 5.34 -1.31
CA THR A 28 -0.84 6.40 -2.33
C THR A 28 -1.13 7.77 -1.74
N PRO A 29 -0.33 8.81 -2.04
CA PRO A 29 -0.62 10.17 -1.59
C PRO A 29 -1.87 10.73 -2.29
N LEU A 30 -2.53 11.69 -1.63
CA LEU A 30 -3.66 12.40 -2.23
C LEU A 30 -3.24 13.14 -3.51
N PRO A 31 -4.14 13.23 -4.51
CA PRO A 31 -3.86 13.98 -5.73
C PRO A 31 -3.56 15.45 -5.43
N ARG A 32 -2.61 16.05 -6.15
CA ARG A 32 -2.19 17.45 -5.93
C ARG A 32 -3.26 18.51 -6.20
N TRP A 33 -4.35 18.13 -6.85
CA TRP A 33 -5.46 18.99 -7.28
C TRP A 33 -6.75 18.71 -6.50
N TRP A 34 -6.63 17.87 -5.47
CA TRP A 34 -7.65 17.69 -4.44
C TRP A 34 -7.55 18.79 -3.39
#